data_AF-A0A086XQ05-F1
#
_entry.id   AF-A0A086XQ05-F1
#
_cell.length_a   1.000
_cell.length_b   1.000
_cell.length_c   1.000
_cell.angle_alpha   90.00
_cell.angle_beta   90.00
_cell.angle_gamma   90.00
#
_symmetry.space_group_name_H-M   'P 1'
#
loop_
_entity.id
_entity.type
_entity.pdbx_description
1 polymer ?
#
loop_
_entity_poly.entity_id
_entity_poly.type
_entity_poly.pdbx_seq_one_letter_code
_entity_poly.pdbx_strand_id
1 'polypeptide(L)'
;MNSFEHKLPAETSEADLLALIARLNADPAVHGILVQLPLPAHLNADLVINAISPAKDVDGFHISNVGLLGTGQKAMVPCTPLGCLMLLRDTLGSLSGLNAVVVGRSNIVGKPMAQLLL
;
A
#
# COMPACT_ATOMS: atom_id res chain seq x y z
N MET A 1 13.10 -17.58 -1.32
CA MET A 1 12.18 -16.44 -1.51
C MET A 1 11.46 -16.70 -2.82
N ASN A 2 10.13 -16.81 -2.79
CA ASN A 2 9.33 -17.16 -3.96
C ASN A 2 8.46 -15.95 -4.33
N SER A 3 8.28 -15.70 -5.62
CA SER A 3 7.28 -14.77 -6.14
C SER A 3 6.25 -15.53 -6.98
N PHE A 4 4.99 -15.09 -6.90
CA PHE A 4 3.88 -15.65 -7.66
C PHE A 4 3.30 -14.52 -8.52
N GLU A 5 3.44 -14.63 -9.84
CA GLU A 5 2.95 -13.63 -10.78
C GLU A 5 1.60 -14.07 -11.37
N HIS A 6 0.61 -13.17 -11.31
CA HIS A 6 -0.71 -13.38 -11.91
C HIS A 6 -0.98 -12.28 -12.94
N LYS A 7 -0.76 -12.59 -14.23
CA LYS A 7 -1.13 -11.69 -15.33
C LYS A 7 -2.56 -11.95 -15.73
N LEU A 8 -3.43 -11.01 -15.39
CA LEU A 8 -4.86 -11.08 -15.69
C LEU A 8 -5.17 -10.22 -16.90
N PRO A 9 -6.06 -10.66 -17.82
CA PRO A 9 -6.53 -9.84 -18.91
C PRO A 9 -7.25 -8.57 -18.43
N ALA A 10 -7.23 -7.51 -19.24
CA ALA A 10 -7.85 -6.23 -18.88
C ALA A 10 -9.36 -6.34 -18.68
N GLU A 11 -10.00 -7.32 -19.29
CA GLU A 11 -11.42 -7.64 -19.21
C GLU A 11 -11.80 -8.51 -18.00
N THR A 12 -10.83 -8.89 -17.17
CA THR A 12 -11.09 -9.70 -15.96
C THR A 12 -12.17 -9.06 -15.11
N SER A 13 -13.14 -9.86 -14.67
CA SER A 13 -14.23 -9.38 -13.84
C SER A 13 -13.74 -9.03 -12.43
N GLU A 14 -14.43 -8.10 -11.76
CA GLU A 14 -14.13 -7.80 -10.36
C GLU A 14 -14.27 -9.03 -9.47
N ALA A 15 -15.29 -9.87 -9.72
CA ALA A 15 -15.51 -11.11 -8.98
C ALA A 15 -14.32 -12.09 -9.10
N ASP A 16 -13.75 -12.24 -10.30
CA ASP A 16 -12.60 -13.13 -10.51
C ASP A 16 -11.34 -12.60 -9.82
N LEU A 17 -11.10 -11.30 -9.86
CA LEU A 17 -9.98 -10.67 -9.16
C LEU A 17 -10.13 -10.83 -7.64
N LEU A 18 -11.32 -10.60 -7.09
CA LEU A 18 -11.57 -10.78 -5.66
C LEU A 18 -11.45 -12.24 -5.24
N ALA A 19 -11.89 -13.18 -6.08
CA ALA A 19 -11.72 -14.61 -5.83
C ALA A 19 -10.24 -15.01 -5.81
N LEU A 20 -9.40 -14.45 -6.70
CA LEU A 20 -7.95 -14.64 -6.64
C LEU A 20 -7.37 -14.09 -5.34
N ILE A 21 -7.71 -12.85 -4.96
CA ILE A 21 -7.21 -12.22 -3.71
C ILE A 21 -7.63 -13.05 -2.50
N ALA A 22 -8.87 -13.53 -2.44
CA ALA A 22 -9.34 -14.40 -1.37
C ALA A 22 -8.53 -15.69 -1.25
N ARG A 23 -8.20 -16.33 -2.38
CA ARG A 23 -7.32 -17.53 -2.39
C ARG A 23 -5.92 -17.20 -1.87
N LEU A 24 -5.31 -16.11 -2.34
CA LEU A 24 -3.98 -15.68 -1.90
C LEU A 24 -3.95 -15.27 -0.42
N ASN A 25 -5.02 -14.68 0.09
CA ASN A 25 -5.18 -14.39 1.51
C ASN A 25 -5.20 -15.68 2.36
N ALA A 26 -5.86 -16.72 1.88
CA ALA A 26 -5.95 -18.00 2.59
C ALA A 26 -4.68 -18.87 2.46
N ASP A 27 -3.84 -18.63 1.45
CA ASP A 27 -2.64 -19.44 1.20
C ASP A 27 -1.51 -19.14 2.21
N PRO A 28 -1.09 -20.11 3.06
CA PRO A 28 0.00 -19.92 4.02
C PRO A 28 1.37 -19.75 3.37
N ALA A 29 1.56 -20.10 2.09
CA ALA A 29 2.79 -19.84 1.36
C ALA A 29 2.92 -18.38 0.90
N VAL A 30 1.82 -17.63 0.89
CA VAL A 30 1.77 -16.22 0.47
C VAL A 30 1.84 -15.31 1.70
N HIS A 31 2.89 -14.53 1.80
CA HIS A 31 3.12 -13.62 2.94
C HIS A 31 2.78 -12.16 2.63
N GLY A 32 2.64 -11.82 1.34
CA GLY A 32 2.39 -10.48 0.86
C GLY A 32 1.66 -10.51 -0.48
N ILE A 33 0.77 -9.54 -0.67
CA ILE A 33 -0.03 -9.37 -1.87
C ILE A 33 0.08 -7.91 -2.29
N LEU A 34 0.43 -7.71 -3.56
CA LEU A 34 0.48 -6.42 -4.23
C LEU A 34 -0.45 -6.50 -5.43
N VAL A 35 -1.26 -5.45 -5.62
CA VAL A 35 -2.09 -5.29 -6.82
C VAL A 35 -1.62 -4.04 -7.55
N GLN A 36 -1.14 -4.23 -8.77
CA GLN A 36 -0.61 -3.13 -9.57
C GLN A 36 -1.73 -2.14 -9.94
N LEU A 37 -1.54 -0.87 -9.56
CA LEU A 37 -2.40 0.25 -9.95
C LEU A 37 -1.78 1.02 -11.14
N PRO A 38 -2.60 1.72 -11.97
CA PRO A 38 -4.06 1.78 -11.91
C PRO A 38 -4.70 0.47 -12.43
N LEU A 39 -5.89 0.16 -11.90
CA LEU A 39 -6.73 -0.91 -12.44
C LEU A 39 -7.52 -0.41 -13.67
N PRO A 40 -7.98 -1.33 -14.53
CA PRO A 40 -9.02 -1.04 -15.51
C PRO A 40 -10.24 -0.32 -14.92
N ALA A 41 -10.87 0.56 -15.69
CA ALA A 41 -11.90 1.49 -15.21
C ALA A 41 -13.19 0.83 -14.70
N HIS A 42 -13.47 -0.41 -15.10
CA HIS A 42 -14.63 -1.17 -14.63
C HIS A 42 -14.42 -1.83 -13.26
N LEU A 43 -13.21 -1.76 -12.69
CA LEU A 43 -12.86 -2.32 -11.39
C LEU A 43 -12.80 -1.24 -10.32
N ASN A 44 -13.36 -1.52 -9.14
CA ASN A 44 -13.26 -0.63 -8.00
C ASN A 44 -11.96 -0.87 -7.23
N ALA A 45 -10.98 0.03 -7.39
CA ALA A 45 -9.68 -0.07 -6.72
C ALA A 45 -9.79 -0.07 -5.18
N ASP A 46 -10.68 0.73 -4.59
CA ASP A 46 -10.86 0.76 -3.14
C ASP A 46 -11.37 -0.58 -2.62
N LEU A 47 -12.28 -1.22 -3.35
CA LEU A 47 -12.79 -2.54 -3.00
C LEU A 47 -11.70 -3.60 -3.11
N VAL A 48 -10.93 -3.58 -4.20
CA VAL A 48 -9.81 -4.52 -4.43
C VAL A 48 -8.73 -4.38 -3.35
N ILE A 49 -8.33 -3.16 -3.01
CA ILE A 49 -7.35 -2.87 -1.96
C ILE A 49 -7.84 -3.39 -0.60
N ASN A 50 -9.11 -3.12 -0.26
CA ASN A 50 -9.66 -3.56 1.03
C ASN A 50 -9.99 -5.06 1.08
N ALA A 51 -9.92 -5.77 -0.04
CA ALA A 51 -10.03 -7.23 -0.06
C ALA A 51 -8.72 -7.93 0.36
N ILE A 52 -7.57 -7.23 0.30
CA ILE A 52 -6.28 -7.78 0.75
C ILE A 52 -6.25 -7.83 2.28
N SER A 53 -5.83 -8.95 2.86
CA SER A 53 -5.65 -9.02 4.32
C SER A 53 -4.69 -7.92 4.80
N PRO A 54 -5.00 -7.15 5.85
CA PRO A 54 -4.11 -6.10 6.35
C PRO A 54 -2.69 -6.60 6.67
N ALA A 55 -2.56 -7.85 7.11
CA ALA A 55 -1.28 -8.48 7.44
C ALA A 55 -0.45 -8.87 6.19
N LYS A 56 -1.10 -9.00 5.02
CA LYS A 56 -0.46 -9.31 3.74
C LYS A 56 -0.41 -8.11 2.79
N ASP A 57 -0.93 -6.95 3.19
CA ASP A 57 -0.94 -5.72 2.40
C ASP A 57 0.45 -5.06 2.41
N VAL A 58 1.33 -5.51 1.50
CA VAL A 58 2.71 -5.03 1.41
C VAL A 58 2.83 -3.61 0.84
N ASP A 59 1.77 -3.12 0.21
CA ASP A 59 1.67 -1.73 -0.24
C ASP A 59 1.13 -0.78 0.84
N GLY A 60 0.57 -1.29 1.94
CA GLY A 60 0.06 -0.46 3.04
C GLY A 60 -1.16 0.39 2.68
N PHE A 61 -1.94 -0.02 1.67
CA PHE A 61 -3.10 0.74 1.18
C PHE A 61 -4.42 0.34 1.84
N HIS A 62 -4.50 -0.82 2.50
CA HIS A 62 -5.69 -1.27 3.20
C HIS A 62 -6.10 -0.24 4.26
N ILE A 63 -7.41 0.04 4.39
CA ILE A 63 -7.89 1.14 5.23
C ILE A 63 -7.43 1.02 6.70
N SER A 64 -7.34 -0.19 7.23
CA SER A 64 -6.75 -0.46 8.55
C SER A 64 -5.29 -0.03 8.66
N ASN A 65 -4.44 -0.32 7.67
CA ASN A 65 -3.03 0.10 7.68
C ASN A 65 -2.92 1.62 7.57
N VAL A 66 -3.74 2.25 6.72
CA VAL A 66 -3.82 3.71 6.61
C VAL A 66 -4.26 4.35 7.93
N GLY A 67 -5.28 3.80 8.60
CA GLY A 67 -5.77 4.30 9.89
C GLY A 67 -4.76 4.11 11.03
N LEU A 68 -4.07 2.97 11.07
CA LEU A 68 -2.99 2.72 12.03
C LEU A 68 -1.84 3.72 11.82
N LEU A 69 -1.41 3.93 10.57
CA LEU A 69 -0.38 4.92 10.24
C LEU A 69 -0.80 6.33 10.68
N GLY A 70 -2.03 6.74 10.36
CA GLY A 70 -2.55 8.07 10.71
C GLY A 70 -2.73 8.30 12.22
N THR A 71 -2.65 7.25 13.03
CA THR A 71 -2.70 7.34 14.50
C THR A 71 -1.35 7.06 15.17
N GLY A 72 -0.26 6.96 14.38
CA GLY A 72 1.09 6.68 14.88
C GLY A 72 1.29 5.25 15.39
N GLN A 73 0.38 4.33 15.06
CA GLN A 73 0.47 2.92 15.44
C GLN A 73 1.29 2.12 14.44
N LYS A 74 1.75 0.93 14.86
CA LYS A 74 2.47 0.01 13.98
C LYS A 74 1.55 -0.46 12.84
N ALA A 75 1.97 -0.25 11.60
CA ALA A 75 1.23 -0.58 10.39
C ALA A 75 2.16 -1.05 9.29
N MET A 76 1.60 -1.66 8.23
CA MET A 76 2.29 -1.71 6.94
C MET A 76 2.25 -0.29 6.35
N VAL A 77 3.43 0.28 6.10
CA VAL A 77 3.56 1.66 5.62
C VAL A 77 3.71 1.64 4.10
N PRO A 78 3.04 2.54 3.37
CA PRO A 78 3.22 2.67 1.93
C PRO A 78 4.69 2.77 1.50
N CYS A 79 5.06 1.91 0.56
CA CYS A 79 6.46 1.63 0.23
C CYS A 79 7.21 2.87 -0.30
N THR A 80 6.58 3.65 -1.18
CA THR A 80 7.16 4.89 -1.74
C THR A 80 7.46 5.94 -0.66
N PRO A 81 6.50 6.39 0.16
CA PRO A 81 6.78 7.40 1.19
C PRO A 81 7.69 6.86 2.30
N LEU A 82 7.64 5.55 2.62
CA LEU A 82 8.63 4.94 3.51
C LEU A 82 10.05 5.03 2.92
N GLY A 83 10.21 4.68 1.64
CA GLY A 83 11.48 4.81 0.93
C GLY A 83 12.00 6.25 0.92
N CYS A 84 11.14 7.23 0.64
CA CYS A 84 11.48 8.65 0.74
C CYS A 84 11.94 9.04 2.15
N LEU A 85 11.22 8.62 3.19
CA LEU A 85 11.60 8.88 4.58
C LEU A 85 12.97 8.28 4.92
N MET A 86 13.25 7.06 4.45
CA MET A 86 14.54 6.40 4.63
C MET A 86 15.67 7.19 3.98
N LEU A 87 15.49 7.62 2.72
CA LEU A 87 16.47 8.43 2.00
C LEU A 87 16.70 9.79 2.68
N LEU A 88 15.63 10.44 3.16
CA LEU A 88 15.72 11.72 3.87
C LEU A 88 16.51 11.57 5.18
N ARG A 89 16.24 10.52 5.97
CA ARG A 89 16.96 10.26 7.21
C ARG A 89 18.42 9.90 6.99
N ASP A 90 18.71 9.13 5.94
CA ASP A 90 20.07 8.79 5.55
C ASP A 90 20.86 10.04 5.14
N THR A 91 20.24 10.95 4.39
CA THR A 91 20.91 12.14 3.84
C THR A 91 21.00 13.31 4.83
N LEU A 92 19.94 13.54 5.62
CA LEU A 92 19.79 14.73 6.47
C LEU A 92 19.90 14.44 7.97
N GLY A 93 19.87 13.17 8.38
CA GLY A 93 19.85 12.78 9.79
C GLY A 93 18.49 13.03 10.44
N SER A 94 18.49 13.76 11.57
CA SER A 94 17.24 14.07 12.29
C SER A 94 16.41 15.08 11.51
N LEU A 95 15.14 14.74 11.27
CA LEU A 95 14.18 15.62 10.59
C LEU A 95 13.42 16.52 11.57
N SER A 96 13.61 16.34 12.88
CA SER A 96 12.88 17.07 13.92
C SER A 96 13.14 18.57 13.85
N GLY A 97 12.07 19.37 13.81
CA GLY A 97 12.15 20.83 13.76
C GLY A 97 12.39 21.41 12.36
N LEU A 98 12.49 20.58 11.33
CA LEU A 98 12.58 21.04 9.94
C LEU A 98 11.19 21.34 9.36
N ASN A 99 11.15 22.22 8.36
CA ASN A 99 9.95 22.49 7.58
C ASN A 99 9.90 21.53 6.38
N ALA A 100 8.83 20.75 6.27
CA ALA A 100 8.59 19.89 5.13
C ALA A 100 7.38 20.37 4.31
N VAL A 101 7.50 20.34 2.97
CA VAL A 101 6.42 20.65 2.04
C VAL A 101 6.19 19.45 1.15
N VAL A 102 4.99 18.86 1.23
CA VAL A 102 4.56 17.77 0.35
C VAL A 102 3.64 18.33 -0.73
N VAL A 103 4.08 18.31 -1.99
CA VAL A 103 3.27 18.75 -3.14
C VAL A 103 2.55 17.54 -3.73
N GLY A 104 1.26 17.40 -3.39
CA GLY A 104 0.42 16.29 -3.81
C GLY A 104 -0.30 15.64 -2.64
N ARG A 105 -1.49 15.09 -2.88
CA ARG A 105 -2.40 14.60 -1.83
C ARG A 105 -3.03 13.24 -2.11
N SER A 106 -2.36 12.41 -2.92
CA SER A 106 -2.83 11.05 -3.19
C SER A 106 -2.92 10.23 -1.89
N ASN A 107 -3.83 9.27 -1.84
CA ASN A 107 -4.00 8.40 -0.68
C ASN A 107 -2.81 7.44 -0.49
N ILE A 108 -2.05 7.18 -1.54
CA ILE A 108 -0.98 6.16 -1.57
C ILE A 108 0.44 6.74 -1.46
N VAL A 109 0.62 8.05 -1.69
CA VAL A 109 1.95 8.71 -1.60
C VAL A 109 1.88 10.00 -0.79
N GLY A 110 1.13 11.01 -1.25
CA GLY A 110 1.19 12.35 -0.67
C GLY A 110 0.72 12.41 0.79
N LYS A 111 -0.48 11.90 1.09
CA LYS A 111 -1.01 11.88 2.46
C LYS A 111 -0.15 11.03 3.40
N PRO A 112 0.25 9.79 3.07
CA PRO A 112 1.13 9.02 3.93
C PRO A 112 2.51 9.68 4.14
N MET A 113 3.09 10.31 3.11
CA MET A 113 4.35 11.05 3.26
C MET A 113 4.21 12.17 4.29
N ALA A 114 3.12 12.94 4.22
CA ALA A 114 2.84 13.97 5.20
C ALA A 114 2.71 13.39 6.63
N GLN A 115 1.98 12.28 6.79
CA GLN A 115 1.85 11.61 8.10
C GLN A 115 3.19 11.13 8.67
N LEU A 116 4.10 10.64 7.82
CA LEU A 116 5.43 10.19 8.24
C LEU A 116 6.40 11.32 8.62
N LEU A 117 6.10 12.55 8.21
CA LEU A 117 6.92 13.74 8.49
C LEU A 117 6.39 14.59 9.64
N LEU A 118 5.19 14.27 10.16
CA LEU A 118 4.59 14.89 11.34
C LEU A 118 5.10 14.22 12.63
#